data_AF-A0A1V4A2I4-F1
#
_entry.id   AF-A0A1V4A2I4-F1
#
_cell.length_a   1.000
_cell.length_b   1.000
_cell.length_c   1.000
_cell.angle_alpha   90.00
_cell.angle_beta   90.00
_cell.angle_gamma   90.00
#
_symmetry.space_group_name_H-M   'P 1'
#
loop_
_entity.id
_entity.type
_entity.pdbx_description
1 polymer ?
#
loop_
_entity_poly.entity_id
_entity_poly.type
_entity_poly.pdbx_seq_one_letter_code
_entity_poly.pdbx_strand_id
1 'polypeptide(L)'
;MTAQSAVFQCKLCPNNGTDRHFRGVGARMAAYRVCYSCDFWLMCLGYAMLGDQDPDGRRALRIDGVHYLSWTEEQGFPPEIGYVGDEESRYVLLDDPAGTVHVTRRLWLMGTIPDALRDRMPDNAIFAPPS
;
A
#
# COMPACT_ATOMS: atom_id res chain seq x y z
N MET A 1 14.11 27.98 17.73
CA MET A 1 12.72 28.33 17.39
C MET A 1 12.01 27.05 16.99
N THR A 2 11.13 26.53 17.83
CA THR A 2 10.32 25.35 17.52
C THR A 2 9.32 25.74 16.42
N ALA A 3 9.48 25.18 15.23
CA ALA A 3 8.49 25.32 14.16
C ALA A 3 7.16 24.77 14.67
N GLN A 4 6.20 25.67 14.86
CA GLN A 4 4.84 25.32 15.25
C GLN A 4 4.20 24.66 14.02
N SER A 5 3.94 23.35 14.10
CA SER A 5 3.27 22.62 13.02
C SER A 5 1.93 23.30 12.72
N ALA A 6 1.72 23.80 11.50
CA ALA A 6 0.41 24.30 11.14
C ALA A 6 -0.53 23.11 11.02
N VAL A 7 -1.72 23.25 11.59
CA VAL A 7 -2.79 22.27 11.44
C VAL A 7 -3.49 22.61 10.14
N PHE A 8 -3.52 21.68 9.18
CA PHE A 8 -4.35 21.81 7.99
C PHE A 8 -5.45 20.76 8.00
N GLN A 9 -6.61 21.09 7.43
CA GLN A 9 -7.69 20.11 7.28
C GLN A 9 -7.46 19.29 6.03
N CYS A 10 -7.32 17.97 6.20
CA CYS A 10 -7.27 17.04 5.08
C CYS A 10 -8.60 17.13 4.30
N LYS A 11 -8.51 17.25 2.97
CA LYS A 11 -9.72 17.27 2.12
C LYS A 11 -10.50 15.95 2.11
N LEU A 12 -9.85 14.85 2.48
CA LEU A 12 -10.41 13.50 2.35
C LEU A 12 -10.80 12.85 3.68
N CYS A 13 -10.36 13.41 4.82
CA CYS A 13 -10.77 12.91 6.12
C CYS A 13 -10.88 14.04 7.15
N PRO A 14 -11.86 13.96 8.07
CA PRO A 14 -12.07 15.00 9.07
C PRO A 14 -10.99 15.02 10.17
N ASN A 15 -10.08 14.05 10.22
CA ASN A 15 -9.46 13.66 11.49
C ASN A 15 -7.98 13.96 11.72
N ASN A 16 -7.13 14.40 10.78
CA ASN A 16 -5.75 14.79 11.13
C ASN A 16 -5.00 15.41 9.96
N GLY A 17 -4.53 16.64 10.08
CA GLY A 17 -3.44 17.16 9.26
C GLY A 17 -2.49 17.96 10.13
N THR A 18 -1.51 17.29 10.72
CA THR A 18 -0.39 17.99 11.38
C THR A 18 0.80 17.99 10.43
N ASP A 19 1.44 19.14 10.25
CA ASP A 19 2.69 19.35 9.50
C ASP A 19 3.92 18.54 9.99
N ARG A 20 3.78 17.69 11.00
CA ARG A 20 4.85 16.75 11.37
C ARG A 20 4.87 15.62 10.34
N HIS A 21 6.06 15.27 9.86
CA HIS A 21 6.39 14.30 8.79
C HIS A 21 6.67 14.89 7.40
N PHE A 22 7.39 16.02 7.32
CA PHE A 22 8.10 16.42 6.10
C PHE A 22 9.47 15.73 5.98
N ARG A 23 9.52 14.52 5.44
CA ARG A 23 10.71 13.99 4.74
C ARG A 23 10.25 13.23 3.50
N GLY A 24 10.44 13.79 2.31
CA GLY A 24 10.21 13.14 1.01
C GLY A 24 8.78 13.12 0.47
N VAL A 25 7.75 12.98 1.31
CA VAL A 25 6.33 12.80 0.90
C VAL A 25 5.56 14.14 0.74
N GLY A 26 6.20 15.27 1.07
CA GLY A 26 5.53 16.56 1.24
C GLY A 26 4.91 17.16 -0.03
N ALA A 27 5.44 16.88 -1.23
CA ALA A 27 4.97 17.54 -2.46
C ALA A 27 3.57 17.08 -2.88
N ARG A 28 3.29 15.78 -2.82
CA ARG A 28 1.99 15.20 -3.19
C ARG A 28 0.91 15.56 -2.16
N MET A 29 1.25 15.41 -0.88
CA MET A 29 0.42 15.86 0.24
C MET A 29 0.09 17.35 0.16
N ALA A 30 1.07 18.22 -0.15
CA ALA A 30 0.86 19.66 -0.30
C ALA A 30 -0.01 20.00 -1.52
N ALA A 31 0.25 19.35 -2.67
CA ALA A 31 -0.50 19.56 -3.90
C ALA A 31 -1.99 19.18 -3.72
N TYR A 32 -2.25 18.03 -3.09
CA TYR A 32 -3.61 17.52 -2.90
C TYR A 32 -4.28 18.02 -1.61
N ARG A 33 -3.52 18.65 -0.70
CA ARG A 33 -3.97 19.05 0.66
C ARG A 33 -4.59 17.88 1.42
N VAL A 34 -3.86 16.77 1.46
CA VAL A 34 -4.27 15.54 2.14
C VAL A 34 -3.25 15.14 3.20
N CYS A 35 -3.70 14.48 4.25
CA CYS A 35 -2.83 13.95 5.28
C CYS A 35 -2.02 12.75 4.76
N TYR A 36 -0.97 12.37 5.49
CA TYR A 36 -0.09 11.25 5.12
C TYR A 36 -0.86 9.96 4.87
N SER A 37 -1.82 9.62 5.75
CA SER A 37 -2.62 8.41 5.60
C SER A 37 -3.48 8.44 4.33
N CYS A 38 -4.12 9.56 4.01
CA CYS A 38 -4.90 9.69 2.79
C CYS A 38 -4.01 9.67 1.54
N ASP A 39 -2.83 10.31 1.58
CA ASP A 39 -1.86 10.29 0.49
C ASP A 39 -1.36 8.86 0.19
N PHE A 40 -1.02 8.13 1.26
CA PHE A 40 -0.62 6.73 1.19
C PHE A 40 -1.70 5.86 0.52
N TRP A 41 -2.95 5.96 0.97
CA TRP A 41 -4.02 5.15 0.39
C TRP A 41 -4.39 5.57 -1.03
N LEU A 42 -4.26 6.84 -1.39
CA LEU A 42 -4.39 7.29 -2.78
C LEU A 42 -3.32 6.69 -3.68
N MET A 43 -2.09 6.54 -3.19
CA MET A 43 -1.02 5.88 -3.92
C MET A 43 -1.32 4.39 -4.13
N CYS A 44 -1.72 3.66 -3.07
CA CYS A 44 -2.07 2.24 -3.18
C CYS A 44 -3.25 1.99 -4.13
N LEU A 45 -4.23 2.90 -4.13
CA LEU A 45 -5.30 2.92 -5.12
C LEU A 45 -4.75 3.14 -6.54
N GLY A 46 -3.75 4.01 -6.70
CA GLY A 46 -3.03 4.18 -7.96
C GLY A 46 -2.39 2.88 -8.48
N TYR A 47 -1.81 2.06 -7.60
CA TYR A 47 -1.27 0.75 -7.98
C TYR A 47 -2.35 -0.18 -8.54
N ALA A 48 -3.53 -0.20 -7.91
CA ALA A 48 -4.67 -0.98 -8.40
C ALA A 48 -5.11 -0.53 -9.81
N MET A 49 -5.10 0.79 -10.06
CA MET A 49 -5.43 1.36 -11.37
C MET A 49 -4.36 1.09 -12.45
N LEU A 50 -3.14 0.72 -12.05
CA LEU A 50 -2.02 0.43 -12.95
C LEU A 50 -1.79 -1.08 -13.15
N GLY A 51 -2.84 -1.89 -12.98
CA GLY A 51 -2.75 -3.35 -13.18
C GLY A 51 -2.04 -4.05 -12.02
N ASP A 52 -2.29 -3.58 -10.80
CA ASP A 52 -1.77 -4.17 -9.57
C ASP A 52 -0.24 -4.15 -9.48
N GLN A 53 0.35 -3.04 -9.91
CA GLN A 53 1.80 -2.83 -9.87
C GLN A 53 2.16 -1.44 -9.36
N ASP A 54 3.29 -1.37 -8.65
CA ASP A 54 3.96 -0.10 -8.39
C ASP A 54 4.87 0.31 -9.58
N PRO A 55 5.45 1.52 -9.56
CA PRO A 55 6.32 1.99 -10.66
C PRO A 55 7.58 1.16 -10.92
N ASP A 56 8.05 0.38 -9.94
CA ASP A 56 9.22 -0.50 -10.09
C ASP A 56 8.81 -1.93 -10.49
N GLY A 57 7.53 -2.14 -10.83
CA GLY A 57 6.98 -3.43 -11.23
C GLY A 57 6.80 -4.40 -10.06
N ARG A 58 6.83 -3.94 -8.80
CA ARG A 58 6.45 -4.77 -7.65
C ARG A 58 4.96 -5.00 -7.71
N ARG A 59 4.53 -6.21 -7.36
CA ARG A 59 3.11 -6.59 -7.45
C ARG A 59 2.36 -6.20 -6.19
N ALA A 60 1.29 -5.44 -6.36
CA ALA A 60 0.35 -5.08 -5.32
C ALA A 60 -0.66 -6.21 -5.10
N LEU A 61 -0.74 -6.72 -3.87
CA LEU A 61 -1.67 -7.77 -3.47
C LEU A 61 -2.69 -7.19 -2.49
N ARG A 62 -3.93 -7.63 -2.62
CA ARG A 62 -5.05 -7.33 -1.75
C ARG A 62 -5.70 -8.65 -1.36
N ILE A 63 -5.53 -9.03 -0.10
CA ILE A 63 -5.93 -10.33 0.44
C ILE A 63 -6.64 -10.09 1.76
N ASP A 64 -7.89 -10.54 1.86
CA ASP A 64 -8.76 -10.31 3.03
C ASP A 64 -8.78 -8.84 3.44
N GLY A 65 -8.77 -7.97 2.43
CA GLY A 65 -8.77 -6.55 2.64
C GLY A 65 -7.48 -5.94 3.20
N VAL A 66 -6.37 -6.65 3.19
CA VAL A 66 -5.07 -6.12 3.58
C VAL A 66 -4.24 -5.89 2.32
N HIS A 67 -3.57 -4.73 2.24
CA HIS A 67 -2.71 -4.38 1.12
C HIS A 67 -1.27 -4.81 1.39
N TYR A 68 -0.64 -5.41 0.38
CA TYR A 68 0.75 -5.85 0.41
C TYR A 68 1.47 -5.49 -0.88
N LEU A 69 2.80 -5.48 -0.84
CA LEU A 69 3.65 -5.55 -2.01
C LEU A 69 4.52 -6.81 -1.96
N SER A 70 4.48 -7.64 -2.99
CA SER A 70 5.50 -8.66 -3.19
C SER A 70 6.66 -8.07 -4.00
N TRP A 71 7.89 -8.32 -3.57
CA TRP A 71 9.08 -7.70 -4.16
C TRP A 71 10.25 -8.70 -4.26
N THR A 72 11.30 -8.33 -4.98
CA THR A 72 12.56 -9.10 -5.05
C THR A 72 13.75 -8.26 -4.60
N GLU A 73 14.85 -8.90 -4.20
CA GLU A 73 16.04 -8.19 -3.74
C GLU A 73 16.58 -7.19 -4.78
N GLU A 74 16.48 -7.54 -6.07
CA GLU A 74 16.90 -6.68 -7.18
C GLU A 74 16.06 -5.40 -7.29
N GLN A 75 14.77 -5.47 -6.95
CA GLN A 75 13.90 -4.31 -6.91
C GLN A 75 14.18 -3.42 -5.69
N GLY A 76 14.84 -3.96 -4.66
CA GLY A 76 15.02 -3.27 -3.38
C GLY A 76 13.72 -3.16 -2.57
N PHE A 77 13.86 -2.67 -1.34
CA PHE A 77 12.74 -2.53 -0.42
C PHE A 77 11.62 -1.66 -0.99
N PRO A 78 10.34 -2.04 -0.80
CA PRO A 78 9.21 -1.23 -1.21
C PRO A 78 9.24 0.17 -0.58
N PRO A 79 8.72 1.19 -1.30
CA PRO A 79 8.56 2.52 -0.74
C PRO A 79 7.49 2.50 0.37
N GLU A 80 7.68 3.34 1.40
CA GLU A 80 6.73 3.59 2.51
C GLU A 80 6.76 2.61 3.71
N ILE A 81 5.90 2.92 4.70
CA ILE A 81 5.74 2.17 5.95
C ILE A 81 5.20 0.78 5.64
N GLY A 82 5.89 -0.23 6.15
CA GLY A 82 5.38 -1.58 6.21
C GLY A 82 6.28 -2.47 7.04
N TYR A 83 5.87 -3.73 7.14
CA TYR A 83 6.63 -4.77 7.83
C TYR A 83 6.90 -5.90 6.86
N VAL A 84 8.16 -6.35 6.79
CA VAL A 84 8.52 -7.57 6.10
C VAL A 84 8.36 -8.73 7.07
N GLY A 85 7.55 -9.72 6.69
CA GLY A 85 7.63 -11.04 7.30
C GLY A 85 8.76 -11.83 6.64
N ASP A 86 9.57 -12.53 7.43
CA ASP A 86 10.66 -13.39 6.92
C ASP A 86 10.16 -14.79 6.51
N GLU A 87 8.87 -15.06 6.72
CA GLU A 87 8.24 -16.33 6.41
C GLU A 87 7.85 -16.45 4.94
N GLU A 88 7.92 -17.68 4.42
CA GLU A 88 7.48 -17.97 3.07
C GLU A 88 5.95 -17.88 2.99
N SER A 89 5.49 -16.94 2.18
CA SER A 89 4.08 -16.73 1.86
C SER A 89 3.76 -17.33 0.49
N ARG A 90 2.57 -17.93 0.40
CA ARG A 90 2.06 -18.53 -0.83
C ARG A 90 0.72 -17.90 -1.17
N TYR A 91 0.50 -17.54 -2.42
CA TYR A 91 -0.76 -16.93 -2.83
C TYR A 91 -1.15 -17.33 -4.25
N VAL A 92 -2.44 -17.22 -4.56
CA VAL A 92 -3.01 -17.39 -5.90
C VAL A 92 -3.70 -16.09 -6.28
N LEU A 93 -3.56 -15.69 -7.53
CA LEU A 93 -4.26 -14.54 -8.08
C LEU A 93 -5.67 -14.94 -8.50
N LEU A 94 -6.66 -14.11 -8.17
CA LEU A 94 -8.06 -14.41 -8.45
C LEU A 94 -8.40 -14.34 -9.94
N ASP A 95 -7.60 -13.60 -10.72
CA ASP A 95 -7.74 -13.46 -12.16
C ASP A 95 -6.89 -14.47 -12.96
N ASP A 96 -6.09 -15.31 -12.30
CA ASP A 96 -5.33 -16.36 -12.97
C ASP A 96 -6.16 -17.65 -13.09
N PRO A 97 -6.67 -17.98 -14.31
CA PRO A 97 -7.49 -19.18 -14.50
C PRO A 97 -6.70 -20.48 -14.33
N ALA A 98 -5.37 -20.44 -14.40
CA ALA A 98 -4.53 -21.62 -14.16
C ALA A 98 -4.39 -21.94 -12.67
N GLY A 99 -4.75 -21.01 -11.77
CA GLY A 99 -4.60 -21.17 -10.33
C GLY A 99 -3.14 -21.33 -9.90
N THR A 100 -2.23 -20.60 -10.55
CA THR A 100 -0.79 -20.69 -10.27
C THR A 100 -0.52 -20.27 -8.83
N VAL A 101 0.18 -21.13 -8.09
CA VAL A 101 0.64 -20.83 -6.75
C VAL A 101 1.95 -20.07 -6.84
N HIS A 102 1.91 -18.80 -6.45
CA HIS A 102 3.09 -17.96 -6.29
C HIS A 102 3.68 -18.16 -4.89
N VAL A 103 5.01 -18.13 -4.79
CA VAL A 103 5.75 -18.29 -3.54
C VAL A 103 6.70 -17.11 -3.38
N THR A 104 6.70 -16.47 -2.21
CA THR A 104 7.61 -15.35 -1.90
C THR A 104 7.95 -15.31 -0.42
N ARG A 105 9.19 -14.95 -0.08
CA ARG A 105 9.62 -14.59 1.29
C ARG A 105 9.67 -13.08 1.50
N ARG A 106 9.23 -12.34 0.50
CA ARG A 106 9.40 -10.89 0.39
C ARG A 106 8.03 -10.28 0.20
N LEU A 107 7.22 -10.40 1.24
CA LEU A 107 5.89 -9.83 1.30
C LEU A 107 5.89 -8.67 2.29
N TRP A 108 5.58 -7.48 1.79
CA TRP A 108 5.59 -6.24 2.53
C TRP A 108 4.18 -5.87 2.94
N LEU A 109 3.87 -5.96 4.23
CA LEU A 109 2.58 -5.56 4.77
C LEU A 109 2.46 -4.03 4.78
N MET A 110 1.51 -3.50 4.02
CA MET A 110 1.24 -2.06 3.91
C MET A 110 0.09 -1.62 4.82
N GLY A 111 -0.83 -2.53 5.17
CA GLY A 111 -1.86 -2.31 6.19
C GLY A 111 -3.27 -2.64 5.71
N THR A 112 -4.25 -2.50 6.61
CA THR A 112 -5.67 -2.75 6.33
C THR A 112 -6.28 -1.63 5.49
N ILE A 113 -6.87 -1.96 4.35
CA ILE A 113 -7.51 -0.99 3.46
C ILE A 113 -8.73 -0.38 4.18
N PRO A 114 -8.87 0.96 4.22
CA PRO A 114 -10.02 1.62 4.83
C PRO A 114 -11.33 1.24 4.16
N ASP A 115 -12.40 1.15 4.94
CA ASP A 115 -13.74 0.77 4.45
C ASP A 115 -14.20 1.61 3.25
N ALA A 116 -13.94 2.92 3.29
CA ALA A 116 -14.30 3.85 2.21
C ALA A 116 -13.58 3.58 0.88
N LEU A 117 -12.55 2.75 0.87
CA LEU A 117 -11.78 2.37 -0.32
C LEU A 117 -11.96 0.90 -0.73
N ARG A 118 -12.66 0.09 0.08
CA ARG A 118 -12.89 -1.35 -0.18
C ARG A 118 -13.43 -1.63 -1.57
N ASP A 119 -14.48 -0.93 -1.96
CA ASP A 119 -15.14 -1.13 -3.25
C ASP A 119 -14.24 -0.78 -4.44
N ARG A 120 -13.24 0.08 -4.24
CA ARG A 120 -12.31 0.54 -5.28
C ARG A 120 -11.00 -0.24 -5.28
N MET A 121 -10.74 -0.99 -4.22
CA MET A 121 -9.56 -1.81 -4.02
C MET A 121 -9.99 -3.20 -3.55
N PRO A 122 -10.78 -3.94 -4.35
CA PRO A 122 -11.23 -5.28 -3.98
C PRO A 122 -10.03 -6.23 -3.92
N ASP A 123 -10.20 -7.33 -3.19
CA ASP A 123 -9.18 -8.38 -3.16
C ASP A 123 -8.87 -8.89 -4.57
N ASN A 124 -7.59 -9.14 -4.82
CA ASN A 124 -7.09 -9.67 -6.09
C ASN A 124 -6.32 -10.99 -5.93
N ALA A 125 -6.13 -11.44 -4.69
CA ALA A 125 -5.43 -12.67 -4.39
C ALA A 125 -5.98 -13.30 -3.11
N ILE A 126 -5.63 -14.57 -2.91
CA ILE A 126 -5.87 -15.31 -1.66
C ILE A 126 -4.59 -16.01 -1.23
N PHE A 127 -4.37 -16.14 0.08
CA PHE A 127 -3.30 -17.00 0.57
C PHE A 127 -3.60 -18.47 0.26
N ALA A 128 -2.58 -19.19 -0.20
CA ALA A 128 -2.66 -20.61 -0.45
C ALA A 128 -2.23 -21.39 0.81
N PRO A 129 -2.76 -22.61 1.01
CA PRO A 129 -2.31 -23.47 2.09
C PRO A 129 -0.80 -23.74 2.02
N PRO A 130 -0.16 -24.05 3.18
CA PRO A 130 1.17 -24.63 3.17
C PRO A 130 1.16 -25.96 2.39
N SER A 131 2.30 -26.31 1.78
CA SER A 131 2.52 -27.63 1.15
C SER A 131 2.56 -28.75 2.18
#